data_AF-A0A9D6KIW0-F1
#
_entry.id   AF-A0A9D6KIW0-F1
#
_cell.length_a   1.000
_cell.length_b   1.000
_cell.length_c   1.000
_cell.angle_alpha   90.00
_cell.angle_beta   90.00
_cell.angle_gamma   90.00
#
_symmetry.space_group_name_H-M   'P 1'
#
loop_
_entity.id
_entity.type
_entity.pdbx_description
1 polymer ?
#
loop_
_entity_poly.entity_id
_entity_poly.type
_entity_poly.pdbx_seq_one_letter_code
_entity_poly.pdbx_strand_id
1 'polypeptide(L)'
;MKVVKLPAHGGGEVWLVVHQLTVAEGRLKHLRPIHVLTFLAQHLVKVTPGESIPSRPQRTFGLCLALENKLAGVRHHQRQLREAIAGAVEDVYDERYVRDYDATQAVICSLEAYLNAIYTALELVARINRLLHDGLPQGFRDQSKRFAGFGFERWEWLPHFYDVRTELTHFGTPLPILAEDKIVMEFTDARQLRAFGKGRYDIPFTHFLSYAPALFEMLDAWAVEELARVEPGLEIDYSQETRPGVPLLPGKVKAGEILALVNLSQIKKEPPGDT
;
A
#
# COMPACT_ATOMS: atom_id res chain seq x y z
N MET A 1 7.60 0.80 -17.43
CA MET A 1 8.36 1.61 -16.46
C MET A 1 9.70 1.97 -17.10
N LYS A 2 10.24 3.15 -16.82
CA LYS A 2 11.57 3.58 -17.27
C LYS A 2 12.50 3.60 -16.05
N VAL A 3 13.78 3.31 -16.21
CA VAL A 3 14.77 3.63 -15.18
C VAL A 3 15.50 4.87 -15.67
N VAL A 4 15.15 6.02 -15.12
CA VAL A 4 15.73 7.31 -15.48
C VAL A 4 16.92 7.57 -14.58
N LYS A 5 18.10 7.68 -15.17
CA LYS A 5 19.30 8.11 -14.47
C LYS A 5 19.35 9.64 -14.49
N LEU A 6 19.12 10.28 -13.34
CA LEU A 6 19.23 11.72 -13.18
C LEU A 6 20.53 12.11 -12.50
N PRO A 7 21.17 13.23 -12.89
CA PRO A 7 22.23 13.82 -12.10
C PRO A 7 21.66 14.36 -10.78
N ALA A 8 22.28 14.02 -9.65
CA ALA A 8 21.93 14.52 -8.33
C ALA A 8 22.48 15.95 -8.12
N HIS A 9 21.74 16.81 -7.43
CA HIS A 9 22.29 18.06 -6.91
C HIS A 9 23.36 17.73 -5.85
N GLY A 10 24.63 17.95 -6.19
CA GLY A 10 25.78 17.62 -5.34
C GLY A 10 26.85 16.74 -5.98
N GLY A 11 26.69 16.33 -7.25
CA GLY A 11 27.67 15.50 -7.94
C GLY A 11 27.47 14.02 -7.62
N GLY A 12 26.49 13.41 -8.29
CA GLY A 12 26.17 11.99 -8.20
C GLY A 12 25.11 11.62 -9.23
N GLU A 13 24.75 10.34 -9.30
CA GLU A 13 23.71 9.85 -10.20
C GLU A 13 22.61 9.16 -9.37
N VAL A 14 21.35 9.54 -9.60
CA VAL A 14 20.17 8.93 -8.99
C VAL A 14 19.43 8.15 -10.05
N TRP A 15 19.14 6.89 -9.79
CA TRP A 15 18.25 6.10 -10.64
C TRP A 15 16.80 6.29 -10.19
N LEU A 16 15.88 6.46 -11.12
CA LEU A 16 14.45 6.61 -10.89
C LEU A 16 13.70 5.56 -11.69
N VAL A 17 13.08 4.59 -11.02
CA VAL A 17 12.09 3.74 -11.69
C VAL A 17 10.79 4.55 -11.80
N VAL A 18 10.46 5.01 -13.00
CA VAL A 18 9.27 5.82 -13.29
C VAL A 18 8.27 5.03 -14.14
N HIS A 19 7.06 4.89 -13.63
CA HIS A 19 5.89 4.63 -14.45
C HIS A 19 5.48 5.95 -15.15
N GLN A 20 4.88 5.89 -16.35
CA GLN A 20 4.40 7.12 -17.01
C GLN A 20 3.36 7.88 -16.15
N LEU A 21 2.64 7.18 -15.26
CA LEU A 21 1.74 7.79 -14.28
C LEU A 21 2.45 8.47 -13.10
N THR A 22 3.73 8.19 -12.82
CA THR A 22 4.45 8.76 -11.66
C THR A 22 5.04 10.14 -11.94
N VAL A 23 5.31 10.50 -13.21
CA VAL A 23 5.91 11.80 -13.57
C VAL A 23 4.91 12.95 -13.62
N ALA A 24 3.69 12.73 -14.14
CA ALA A 24 2.69 13.80 -14.32
C ALA A 24 2.22 14.46 -13.01
N GLU A 25 2.56 13.87 -11.86
CA GLU A 25 2.15 14.34 -10.54
C GLU A 25 3.31 14.50 -9.54
N GLY A 26 4.57 14.56 -10.01
CA GLY A 26 5.74 14.73 -9.14
C GLY A 26 5.93 13.57 -8.14
N ARG A 27 5.53 12.35 -8.52
CA ARG A 27 5.39 11.20 -7.64
C ARG A 27 6.73 10.43 -7.57
N LEU A 28 7.34 10.49 -6.38
CA LEU A 28 8.50 9.75 -5.85
C LEU A 28 9.79 10.57 -5.74
N LYS A 29 10.00 11.14 -4.53
CA LYS A 29 11.32 11.62 -4.07
C LYS A 29 12.25 10.49 -3.62
N HIS A 30 11.72 9.28 -3.32
CA HIS A 30 12.49 8.13 -2.82
C HIS A 30 11.97 6.81 -3.41
N LEU A 31 12.88 5.98 -3.94
CA LEU A 31 12.60 4.59 -4.30
C LEU A 31 12.28 3.78 -3.03
N ARG A 32 11.17 3.05 -3.04
CA ARG A 32 10.80 2.13 -1.96
C ARG A 32 10.93 0.68 -2.44
N PRO A 33 11.20 -0.28 -1.54
CA PRO A 33 11.24 -1.70 -1.89
C PRO A 33 10.08 -2.17 -2.77
N ILE A 34 8.84 -1.76 -2.47
CA ILE A 34 7.66 -2.18 -3.24
C ILE A 34 7.73 -1.75 -4.72
N HIS A 35 8.34 -0.60 -5.05
CA HIS A 35 8.47 -0.15 -6.44
C HIS A 35 9.57 -0.91 -7.19
N VAL A 36 10.64 -1.28 -6.49
CA VAL A 36 11.70 -2.12 -7.06
C VAL A 36 11.21 -3.55 -7.28
N LEU A 37 10.35 -4.05 -6.40
CA LEU A 37 9.67 -5.31 -6.59
C LEU A 37 8.85 -5.31 -7.89
N THR A 38 8.07 -4.28 -8.17
CA THR A 38 7.35 -4.17 -9.46
C THR A 38 8.30 -4.25 -10.65
N PHE A 39 9.45 -3.56 -10.57
CA PHE A 39 10.44 -3.56 -11.65
C PHE A 39 11.04 -4.95 -11.90
N LEU A 40 11.33 -5.69 -10.83
CA LEU A 40 11.96 -7.01 -10.91
C LEU A 40 10.95 -8.17 -10.89
N ALA A 41 9.64 -7.86 -10.86
CA ALA A 41 8.56 -8.83 -10.65
C ALA A 41 8.58 -10.00 -11.65
N GLN A 42 8.88 -9.72 -12.92
CA GLN A 42 8.94 -10.75 -13.96
C GLN A 42 10.06 -11.79 -13.74
N HIS A 43 11.06 -11.45 -12.93
CA HIS A 43 12.21 -12.31 -12.64
C HIS A 43 12.03 -13.11 -11.33
N LEU A 44 10.95 -12.86 -10.58
CA LEU A 44 10.64 -13.59 -9.35
C LEU A 44 9.91 -14.92 -9.59
N VAL A 45 9.52 -15.21 -10.84
CA VAL A 45 8.82 -16.44 -11.21
C VAL A 45 9.57 -17.17 -12.32
N LYS A 46 9.67 -18.50 -12.21
CA LYS A 46 10.33 -19.34 -13.22
C LYS A 46 9.47 -19.43 -14.48
N VAL A 47 10.11 -19.35 -15.65
CA VAL A 47 9.46 -19.65 -16.93
C VAL A 47 9.38 -21.16 -17.09
N THR A 48 8.17 -21.71 -17.22
CA THR A 48 7.98 -23.13 -17.51
C THR A 48 8.15 -23.37 -19.02
N PRO A 49 9.04 -24.27 -19.46
CA PRO A 49 9.15 -24.62 -20.88
C PRO A 49 7.83 -25.20 -21.40
N GLY A 50 7.29 -24.66 -22.50
CA GLY A 50 6.06 -25.16 -23.14
C GLY A 50 4.79 -24.38 -22.85
N GLU A 51 4.81 -23.34 -21.99
CA GLU A 51 3.72 -22.37 -21.93
C GLU A 51 3.71 -21.52 -23.22
N SER A 52 2.56 -21.43 -23.88
CA SER A 52 2.43 -20.84 -25.22
C SER A 52 2.68 -19.33 -25.31
N ILE A 53 2.92 -18.66 -24.18
CA ILE A 53 3.34 -17.26 -24.00
C ILE A 53 4.07 -17.24 -22.64
N PRO A 54 5.11 -16.43 -22.36
CA PRO A 54 5.63 -16.28 -20.99
C PRO A 54 4.58 -15.56 -20.09
N SER A 55 3.50 -16.27 -19.78
CA SER A 55 2.26 -15.74 -19.25
C SER A 55 2.38 -15.39 -17.77
N ARG A 56 3.11 -16.22 -17.01
CA ARG A 56 3.28 -16.06 -15.57
C ARG A 56 4.20 -14.88 -15.20
N PRO A 57 5.38 -14.68 -15.82
CA PRO A 57 6.20 -13.47 -15.63
C PRO A 57 5.45 -12.17 -15.96
N GLN A 58 4.81 -12.11 -17.13
CA GLN A 58 4.07 -10.94 -17.58
C GLN A 58 2.86 -10.64 -16.67
N ARG A 59 2.15 -11.68 -16.24
CA ARG A 59 1.04 -11.55 -15.29
C ARG A 59 1.51 -11.07 -13.93
N THR A 60 2.65 -11.56 -13.44
CA THR A 60 3.23 -11.12 -12.16
C THR A 60 3.59 -9.65 -12.22
N PHE A 61 4.26 -9.22 -13.29
CA PHE A 61 4.54 -7.81 -13.55
C PHE A 61 3.25 -6.96 -13.63
N GLY A 62 2.25 -7.40 -14.41
CA GLY A 62 0.99 -6.69 -14.54
C GLY A 62 0.23 -6.53 -13.22
N LEU A 63 0.25 -7.54 -12.35
CA LEU A 63 -0.36 -7.45 -11.02
C LEU A 63 0.42 -6.51 -10.09
N CYS A 64 1.76 -6.53 -10.10
CA CYS A 64 2.56 -5.59 -9.33
C CYS A 64 2.33 -4.14 -9.79
N LEU A 65 2.19 -3.92 -11.10
CA LEU A 65 1.85 -2.61 -11.63
C LEU A 65 0.46 -2.16 -11.20
N ALA A 66 -0.52 -3.08 -11.23
CA ALA A 66 -1.85 -2.78 -10.70
C ALA A 66 -1.82 -2.46 -9.20
N LEU A 67 -0.90 -3.06 -8.43
CA LEU A 67 -0.72 -2.77 -7.01
C LEU A 67 -0.23 -1.35 -6.79
N GLU A 68 0.75 -0.88 -7.56
CA GLU A 68 1.20 0.53 -7.47
C GLU A 68 0.05 1.52 -7.72
N ASN A 69 -0.78 1.26 -8.73
CA ASN A 69 -1.95 2.09 -9.00
C ASN A 69 -2.96 2.06 -7.84
N LYS A 70 -3.16 0.89 -7.22
CA LYS A 70 -4.03 0.77 -6.03
C LYS A 70 -3.47 1.50 -4.83
N LEU A 71 -2.17 1.45 -4.60
CA LEU A 71 -1.51 2.19 -3.51
C LEU A 71 -1.58 3.72 -3.71
N ALA A 72 -1.56 4.19 -4.95
CA ALA A 72 -1.87 5.59 -5.24
C ALA A 72 -3.33 5.93 -4.88
N GLY A 73 -4.27 5.06 -5.21
CA GLY A 73 -5.67 5.17 -4.78
C GLY A 73 -5.82 5.23 -3.26
N VAL A 74 -5.08 4.41 -2.51
CA VAL A 74 -5.05 4.46 -1.04
C VAL A 74 -4.64 5.84 -0.53
N ARG A 75 -3.59 6.44 -1.10
CA ARG A 75 -3.15 7.81 -0.71
C ARG A 75 -4.20 8.87 -1.06
N HIS A 76 -4.80 8.75 -2.24
CA HIS A 76 -5.85 9.65 -2.68
C HIS A 76 -7.05 9.63 -1.73
N HIS A 77 -7.56 8.44 -1.41
CA HIS A 77 -8.69 8.29 -0.49
C HIS A 77 -8.34 8.64 0.96
N GLN A 78 -7.09 8.40 1.40
CA GLN A 78 -6.62 8.89 2.69
C GLN A 78 -6.66 10.43 2.76
N ARG A 79 -6.29 11.11 1.67
CA ARG A 79 -6.37 12.58 1.59
C ARG A 79 -7.82 13.05 1.63
N GLN A 80 -8.71 12.43 0.85
CA GLN A 80 -10.14 12.74 0.87
C GLN A 80 -10.75 12.54 2.27
N LEU A 81 -10.37 11.46 2.97
CA LEU A 81 -10.79 11.24 4.35
C LEU A 81 -10.32 12.37 5.28
N ARG A 82 -9.06 12.83 5.15
CA ARG A 82 -8.56 13.97 5.94
C ARG A 82 -9.34 15.26 5.65
N GLU A 83 -9.63 15.53 4.38
CA GLU A 83 -10.43 16.69 3.95
C GLU A 83 -11.86 16.61 4.52
N ALA A 84 -12.49 15.45 4.46
CA ALA A 84 -13.83 15.22 5.03
C ALA A 84 -13.85 15.39 6.55
N ILE A 85 -12.84 14.87 7.25
CA ILE A 85 -12.71 15.04 8.72
C ILE A 85 -12.56 16.53 9.06
N ALA A 86 -11.66 17.24 8.37
CA ALA A 86 -11.44 18.67 8.62
C ALA A 86 -12.72 19.49 8.40
N GLY A 87 -13.45 19.22 7.30
CA GLY A 87 -14.71 19.90 7.01
C GLY A 87 -15.84 19.58 8.01
N ALA A 88 -15.80 18.42 8.67
CA ALA A 88 -16.80 18.06 9.69
C ALA A 88 -16.51 18.68 11.08
N VAL A 89 -15.29 19.21 11.31
CA VAL A 89 -14.86 19.82 12.58
C VAL A 89 -15.08 21.34 12.59
N GLU A 90 -15.25 21.98 11.43
CA GLU A 90 -15.30 23.45 11.30
C GLU A 90 -16.62 24.12 11.74
N ASP A 91 -17.65 23.37 12.13
CA ASP A 91 -18.90 23.96 12.61
C ASP A 91 -18.97 23.99 14.14
N VAL A 92 -18.61 25.16 14.72
CA VAL A 92 -19.03 25.53 16.08
C VAL A 92 -20.55 25.76 16.05
N TYR A 93 -21.31 24.70 16.27
CA TYR A 93 -22.77 24.79 16.30
C TYR A 93 -23.26 25.45 17.60
N ASP A 94 -24.00 26.55 17.43
CA ASP A 94 -24.91 27.12 18.43
C ASP A 94 -25.92 26.04 18.88
N GLU A 95 -26.32 26.02 20.15
CA GLU A 95 -27.05 24.92 20.85
C GLU A 95 -28.41 24.52 20.24
N ARG A 96 -28.82 25.15 19.13
CA ARG A 96 -30.10 24.97 18.44
C ARG A 96 -29.99 24.26 17.09
N TYR A 97 -28.79 23.93 16.63
CA TYR A 97 -28.60 23.35 15.30
C TYR A 97 -28.56 21.82 15.33
N VAL A 98 -29.40 21.21 14.49
CA VAL A 98 -29.32 19.77 14.19
C VAL A 98 -28.04 19.56 13.39
N ARG A 99 -27.13 18.74 13.92
CA ARG A 99 -25.87 18.38 13.27
C ARG A 99 -26.13 17.91 11.83
N ASP A 100 -25.44 18.51 10.87
CA ASP A 100 -25.68 18.22 9.46
C ASP A 100 -25.35 16.75 9.14
N TYR A 101 -26.39 16.00 8.77
CA TYR A 101 -26.28 14.59 8.41
C TYR A 101 -25.35 14.39 7.22
N ASP A 102 -25.24 15.40 6.35
CA ASP A 102 -24.43 15.37 5.13
C ASP A 102 -22.92 15.35 5.45
N ALA A 103 -22.47 16.09 6.46
CA ALA A 103 -21.07 16.07 6.90
C ALA A 103 -20.68 14.71 7.52
N THR A 104 -21.59 14.12 8.29
CA THR A 104 -21.40 12.77 8.86
C THR A 104 -21.31 11.71 7.77
N GLN A 105 -22.22 11.76 6.80
CA GLN A 105 -22.22 10.86 5.68
C GLN A 105 -20.96 11.01 4.81
N ALA A 106 -20.46 12.24 4.61
CA ALA A 106 -19.24 12.49 3.84
C ALA A 106 -17.99 11.84 4.44
N VAL A 107 -17.85 11.90 5.78
CA VAL A 107 -16.75 11.22 6.49
C VAL A 107 -16.88 9.70 6.38
N ILE A 108 -18.07 9.16 6.60
CA ILE A 108 -18.32 7.70 6.52
C ILE A 108 -18.04 7.18 5.10
N CYS A 109 -18.59 7.80 4.06
CA CYS A 109 -18.34 7.43 2.67
C CYS A 109 -16.85 7.50 2.31
N SER A 110 -16.15 8.53 2.78
CA SER A 110 -14.70 8.68 2.54
C SER A 110 -13.89 7.60 3.29
N LEU A 111 -14.30 7.24 4.50
CA LEU A 111 -13.70 6.15 5.28
C LEU A 111 -13.92 4.79 4.58
N GLU A 112 -15.14 4.50 4.12
CA GLU A 112 -15.45 3.28 3.37
C GLU A 112 -14.62 3.16 2.08
N ALA A 113 -14.53 4.23 1.30
CA ALA A 113 -13.72 4.26 0.08
C ALA A 113 -12.23 4.00 0.39
N TYR A 114 -11.72 4.62 1.45
CA TYR A 114 -10.34 4.43 1.92
C TYR A 114 -10.06 2.99 2.38
N LEU A 115 -10.95 2.42 3.21
CA LEU A 115 -10.81 1.04 3.69
C LEU A 115 -10.94 0.03 2.54
N ASN A 116 -11.82 0.27 1.58
CA ASN A 116 -11.95 -0.57 0.39
C ASN A 116 -10.70 -0.47 -0.51
N ALA A 117 -10.10 0.70 -0.64
CA ALA A 117 -8.84 0.86 -1.37
C ALA A 117 -7.71 0.02 -0.75
N ILE A 118 -7.57 0.06 0.59
CA ILE A 118 -6.61 -0.77 1.32
C ILE A 118 -6.92 -2.26 1.09
N TYR A 119 -8.17 -2.67 1.26
CA TYR A 119 -8.56 -4.07 1.08
C TYR A 119 -8.25 -4.58 -0.33
N THR A 120 -8.56 -3.81 -1.37
CA THR A 120 -8.27 -4.22 -2.75
C THR A 120 -6.78 -4.29 -3.04
N ALA A 121 -5.95 -3.47 -2.37
CA ALA A 121 -4.49 -3.61 -2.43
C ALA A 121 -4.02 -4.92 -1.78
N LEU A 122 -4.54 -5.26 -0.59
CA LEU A 122 -4.25 -6.53 0.09
C LEU A 122 -4.65 -7.75 -0.74
N GLU A 123 -5.84 -7.73 -1.34
CA GLU A 123 -6.30 -8.81 -2.23
C GLU A 123 -5.45 -8.95 -3.49
N LEU A 124 -4.90 -7.84 -3.99
CA LEU A 124 -3.99 -7.88 -5.12
C LEU A 124 -2.62 -8.46 -4.74
N VAL A 125 -2.10 -8.10 -3.56
CA VAL A 125 -0.90 -8.72 -2.98
C VAL A 125 -1.11 -10.23 -2.83
N ALA A 126 -2.27 -10.67 -2.34
CA ALA A 126 -2.58 -12.09 -2.25
C ALA A 126 -2.53 -12.80 -3.63
N ARG A 127 -3.02 -12.16 -4.69
CA ARG A 127 -2.91 -12.69 -6.06
C ARG A 127 -1.46 -12.76 -6.54
N ILE A 128 -0.64 -11.76 -6.21
CA ILE A 128 0.81 -11.77 -6.52
C ILE A 128 1.48 -12.93 -5.78
N ASN A 129 1.24 -13.08 -4.48
CA ASN A 129 1.84 -14.15 -3.67
C ASN A 129 1.54 -15.53 -4.19
N ARG A 130 0.34 -15.77 -4.72
CA ARG A 130 0.02 -17.08 -5.34
C ARG A 130 0.83 -17.38 -6.58
N LEU A 131 1.29 -16.36 -7.29
CA LEU A 131 2.21 -16.54 -8.42
C LEU A 131 3.64 -16.76 -7.92
N LEU A 132 4.02 -16.10 -6.82
CA LEU A 132 5.36 -16.15 -6.21
C LEU A 132 5.60 -17.40 -5.33
N HIS A 133 4.54 -17.96 -4.77
CA HIS A 133 4.55 -19.05 -3.80
C HIS A 133 3.43 -20.04 -4.13
N ASP A 134 3.80 -21.29 -4.42
CA ASP A 134 2.84 -22.32 -4.76
C ASP A 134 2.03 -22.75 -3.51
N GLY A 135 0.74 -23.05 -3.70
CA GLY A 135 -0.12 -23.60 -2.64
C GLY A 135 -0.74 -22.61 -1.65
N LEU A 136 -0.54 -21.30 -1.85
CA LEU A 136 -1.22 -20.26 -1.06
C LEU A 136 -2.70 -20.10 -1.47
N PRO A 137 -3.61 -19.83 -0.50
CA PRO A 137 -5.03 -19.59 -0.76
C PRO A 137 -5.29 -18.28 -1.49
N GLN A 138 -6.50 -18.09 -2.04
CA GLN A 138 -6.83 -16.93 -2.89
C GLN A 138 -6.89 -15.59 -2.17
N GLY A 139 -7.52 -15.53 -1.00
CA GLY A 139 -7.77 -14.28 -0.27
C GLY A 139 -6.67 -13.93 0.72
N PHE A 140 -6.44 -12.63 0.92
CA PHE A 140 -5.38 -12.15 1.82
C PHE A 140 -5.57 -12.65 3.26
N ARG A 141 -6.81 -12.61 3.76
CA ARG A 141 -7.16 -13.09 5.12
C ARG A 141 -6.86 -14.57 5.34
N ASP A 142 -6.91 -15.40 4.30
CA ASP A 142 -6.55 -16.81 4.44
C ASP A 142 -5.05 -17.02 4.26
N GLN A 143 -4.39 -16.18 3.47
CA GLN A 143 -2.93 -16.18 3.36
C GLN A 143 -2.27 -15.76 4.68
N SER A 144 -2.83 -14.78 5.40
CA SER A 144 -2.26 -14.33 6.68
C SER A 144 -2.19 -15.43 7.74
N LYS A 145 -3.00 -16.48 7.62
CA LYS A 145 -2.95 -17.66 8.51
C LYS A 145 -1.83 -18.65 8.17
N ARG A 146 -1.29 -18.58 6.94
CA ARG A 146 -0.35 -19.57 6.38
C ARG A 146 1.00 -18.97 5.97
N PHE A 147 1.06 -17.66 5.79
CA PHE A 147 2.24 -16.95 5.32
C PHE A 147 2.65 -15.91 6.36
N ALA A 148 3.79 -16.14 7.00
CA ALA A 148 4.29 -15.33 8.12
C ALA A 148 4.49 -13.85 7.76
N GLY A 149 4.81 -13.54 6.49
CA GLY A 149 4.94 -12.17 6.00
C GLY A 149 3.68 -11.31 6.17
N PHE A 150 2.50 -11.94 6.22
CA PHE A 150 1.21 -11.26 6.39
C PHE A 150 0.46 -11.67 7.67
N GLY A 151 1.14 -12.33 8.61
CA GLY A 151 0.54 -12.77 9.87
C GLY A 151 -0.06 -11.60 10.64
N PHE A 152 -1.26 -11.79 11.19
CA PHE A 152 -1.93 -10.75 11.99
C PHE A 152 -1.18 -10.46 13.30
N GLU A 153 -0.39 -11.41 13.80
CA GLU A 153 0.51 -11.23 14.94
C GLU A 153 1.69 -10.30 14.61
N ARG A 154 2.12 -10.27 13.34
CA ARG A 154 3.21 -9.39 12.89
C ARG A 154 2.73 -7.96 12.63
N TRP A 155 1.46 -7.81 12.26
CA TRP A 155 0.89 -6.54 11.82
C TRP A 155 -0.39 -6.25 12.59
N GLU A 156 -0.23 -5.66 13.79
CA GLU A 156 -1.32 -5.41 14.74
C GLU A 156 -2.48 -4.58 14.18
N TRP A 157 -2.22 -3.75 13.16
CA TRP A 157 -3.24 -2.96 12.49
C TRP A 157 -4.23 -3.80 11.66
N LEU A 158 -3.86 -5.01 11.22
CA LEU A 158 -4.69 -5.85 10.35
C LEU A 158 -6.00 -6.30 11.03
N PRO A 159 -5.99 -6.86 12.26
CA PRO A 159 -7.22 -7.15 13.00
C PRO A 159 -8.17 -5.94 13.11
N HIS A 160 -7.66 -4.78 13.54
CA HIS A 160 -8.46 -3.54 13.66
C HIS A 160 -9.05 -3.11 12.32
N PHE A 161 -8.24 -3.10 11.27
CA PHE A 161 -8.67 -2.75 9.92
C PHE A 161 -9.81 -3.65 9.43
N TYR A 162 -9.66 -4.97 9.59
CA TYR A 162 -10.68 -5.92 9.12
C TYR A 162 -11.97 -5.80 9.92
N ASP A 163 -11.90 -5.61 11.25
CA ASP A 163 -13.09 -5.45 12.09
C ASP A 163 -13.88 -4.21 11.68
N VAL A 164 -13.20 -3.05 11.56
CA VAL A 164 -13.82 -1.79 11.12
C VAL A 164 -14.42 -1.91 9.72
N ARG A 165 -13.66 -2.47 8.77
CA ARG A 165 -14.13 -2.63 7.38
C ARG A 165 -15.36 -3.54 7.32
N THR A 166 -15.32 -4.67 8.01
CA THR A 166 -16.44 -5.62 8.05
C THR A 166 -17.67 -4.95 8.62
N GLU A 167 -17.53 -4.17 9.70
CA GLU A 167 -18.65 -3.47 10.32
C GLU A 167 -19.28 -2.44 9.37
N LEU A 168 -18.46 -1.58 8.74
CA LEU A 168 -18.97 -0.57 7.80
C LEU A 168 -19.58 -1.20 6.53
N THR A 169 -18.99 -2.27 6.00
CA THR A 169 -19.45 -2.85 4.72
C THR A 169 -20.75 -3.64 4.83
N HIS A 170 -21.01 -4.26 5.98
CA HIS A 170 -22.12 -5.21 6.13
C HIS A 170 -23.34 -4.63 6.83
N PHE A 171 -23.31 -3.35 7.23
CA PHE A 171 -24.43 -2.62 7.87
C PHE A 171 -25.11 -3.42 8.99
N GLY A 172 -24.33 -4.18 9.77
CA GLY A 172 -24.84 -4.99 10.89
C GLY A 172 -25.19 -4.16 12.12
N THR A 173 -24.96 -2.85 12.07
CA THR A 173 -24.99 -1.92 13.20
C THR A 173 -25.65 -0.59 12.87
N PRO A 174 -26.05 0.18 13.89
CA PRO A 174 -26.40 1.59 13.73
C PRO A 174 -25.30 2.35 12.97
N LEU A 175 -25.70 3.40 12.24
CA LEU A 175 -24.75 4.28 11.55
C LEU A 175 -23.71 4.84 12.55
N PRO A 176 -22.42 4.83 12.20
CA PRO A 176 -21.39 5.42 13.04
C PRO A 176 -21.70 6.88 13.37
N ILE A 177 -21.41 7.28 14.61
CA ILE A 177 -21.66 8.66 15.07
C ILE A 177 -20.32 9.38 15.13
N LEU A 178 -20.19 10.52 14.45
CA LEU A 178 -18.99 11.34 14.59
C LEU A 178 -18.92 11.98 15.99
N ALA A 179 -17.74 12.20 16.52
CA ALA A 179 -17.44 13.18 17.55
C ALA A 179 -16.14 13.90 17.12
N GLU A 180 -15.78 15.01 17.76
CA GLU A 180 -14.74 15.95 17.27
C GLU A 180 -13.52 15.26 16.61
N ASP A 181 -12.85 14.35 17.30
CA ASP A 181 -11.63 13.69 16.84
C ASP A 181 -11.78 12.17 16.63
N LYS A 182 -13.00 11.64 16.70
CA LYS A 182 -13.28 10.20 16.75
C LYS A 182 -14.58 9.82 16.07
N ILE A 183 -14.67 8.56 15.68
CA ILE A 183 -15.91 7.92 15.27
C ILE A 183 -16.35 6.94 16.34
N VAL A 184 -17.63 6.97 16.67
CA VAL A 184 -18.23 6.05 17.63
C VAL A 184 -18.91 4.94 16.83
N MET A 185 -18.38 3.73 16.98
CA MET A 185 -18.87 2.55 16.27
C MET A 185 -19.37 1.52 17.28
N GLU A 186 -20.56 0.99 17.02
CA GLU A 186 -21.03 -0.22 17.70
C GLU A 186 -20.61 -1.41 16.85
N PHE A 187 -20.17 -2.50 17.48
CA PHE A 187 -19.79 -3.74 16.84
C PHE A 187 -20.72 -4.84 17.34
N THR A 188 -21.47 -5.49 16.44
CA THR A 188 -22.54 -6.44 16.81
C THR A 188 -22.19 -7.92 16.59
N ASP A 189 -21.19 -8.24 15.76
CA ASP A 189 -20.84 -9.61 15.38
C ASP A 189 -19.64 -10.18 16.17
N ALA A 190 -19.79 -11.39 16.69
CA ALA A 190 -18.73 -12.17 17.34
C ALA A 190 -17.72 -12.81 16.35
N ARG A 191 -17.94 -12.72 15.04
CA ARG A 191 -17.04 -13.22 13.97
C ARG A 191 -15.91 -12.26 13.59
N GLN A 192 -15.84 -11.11 14.26
CA GLN A 192 -14.71 -10.19 14.21
C GLN A 192 -13.42 -10.89 14.64
N LEU A 193 -12.29 -10.38 14.14
CA LEU A 193 -10.94 -10.84 14.46
C LEU A 193 -10.50 -10.43 15.87
N ARG A 194 -11.45 -9.90 16.67
CA ARG A 194 -11.39 -9.63 18.11
C ARG A 194 -10.53 -8.43 18.51
N ALA A 195 -10.19 -7.56 17.57
CA ALA A 195 -9.58 -6.28 17.92
C ALA A 195 -10.62 -5.39 18.62
N PHE A 196 -11.86 -5.48 18.14
CA PHE A 196 -13.05 -4.99 18.84
C PHE A 196 -13.92 -6.20 19.23
N GLY A 197 -14.32 -6.26 20.50
CA GLY A 197 -15.36 -7.19 20.95
C GLY A 197 -16.75 -6.60 20.69
N LYS A 198 -17.81 -7.35 20.98
CA LYS A 198 -19.18 -6.81 20.91
C LYS A 198 -19.32 -5.60 21.86
N GLY A 199 -19.76 -4.46 21.34
CA GLY A 199 -19.95 -3.24 22.13
C GLY A 199 -19.70 -1.97 21.36
N ARG A 200 -19.75 -0.84 22.08
CA ARG A 200 -19.57 0.50 21.52
C ARG A 200 -18.16 1.02 21.83
N TYR A 201 -17.48 1.51 20.80
CA TYR A 201 -16.10 1.97 20.88
C TYR A 201 -15.95 3.35 20.28
N ASP A 202 -15.12 4.14 20.94
CA ASP A 202 -14.67 5.45 20.52
C ASP A 202 -13.32 5.27 19.80
N ILE A 203 -13.31 5.40 18.48
CA ILE A 203 -12.12 5.14 17.66
C ILE A 203 -11.60 6.48 17.10
N PRO A 204 -10.41 6.95 17.52
CA PRO A 204 -9.85 8.20 17.02
C PRO A 204 -9.58 8.16 15.51
N PHE A 205 -9.76 9.28 14.81
CA PHE A 205 -9.46 9.34 13.37
C PHE A 205 -8.00 9.05 13.05
N THR A 206 -7.09 9.40 13.97
CA THR A 206 -5.66 9.08 13.87
C THR A 206 -5.42 7.58 13.72
N HIS A 207 -6.27 6.74 14.31
CA HIS A 207 -6.20 5.30 14.18
C HIS A 207 -6.43 4.87 12.73
N PHE A 208 -7.52 5.33 12.07
CA PHE A 208 -7.75 5.01 10.65
C PHE A 208 -6.66 5.57 9.75
N LEU A 209 -6.24 6.82 10.00
CA LEU A 209 -5.21 7.47 9.19
C LEU A 209 -3.84 6.77 9.31
N SER A 210 -3.61 5.95 10.33
CA SER A 210 -2.40 5.13 10.47
C SER A 210 -2.35 3.92 9.54
N TYR A 211 -3.48 3.45 9.01
CA TYR A 211 -3.54 2.22 8.20
C TYR A 211 -2.76 2.31 6.89
N ALA A 212 -2.74 3.47 6.22
CA ALA A 212 -1.96 3.61 4.98
C ALA A 212 -0.45 3.55 5.26
N PRO A 213 0.12 4.33 6.20
CA PRO A 213 1.50 4.14 6.63
C PRO A 213 1.84 2.68 6.96
N ALA A 214 1.00 2.01 7.75
CA ALA A 214 1.22 0.63 8.17
C ALA A 214 1.13 -0.38 7.01
N LEU A 215 0.17 -0.19 6.08
CA LEU A 215 0.11 -0.96 4.82
C LEU A 215 1.41 -0.80 4.04
N PHE A 216 1.86 0.44 3.88
CA PHE A 216 3.06 0.75 3.11
C PHE A 216 4.33 0.15 3.73
N GLU A 217 4.46 0.18 5.05
CA GLU A 217 5.56 -0.49 5.78
C GLU A 217 5.50 -2.01 5.62
N MET A 218 4.32 -2.60 5.77
CA MET A 218 4.10 -4.03 5.55
C MET A 218 4.50 -4.48 4.14
N LEU A 219 4.08 -3.73 3.12
CA LEU A 219 4.39 -4.05 1.73
C LEU A 219 5.87 -3.86 1.40
N ASP A 220 6.55 -2.91 2.03
CA ASP A 220 8.00 -2.76 1.87
C ASP A 220 8.75 -3.91 2.53
N ALA A 221 8.36 -4.30 3.75
CA ALA A 221 8.96 -5.45 4.44
C ALA A 221 8.77 -6.74 3.64
N TRP A 222 7.56 -6.98 3.13
CA TRP A 222 7.28 -8.07 2.21
C TRP A 222 8.13 -7.97 0.93
N ALA A 223 8.20 -6.80 0.30
CA ALA A 223 8.96 -6.63 -0.93
C ALA A 223 10.45 -6.90 -0.75
N VAL A 224 11.03 -6.53 0.40
CA VAL A 224 12.43 -6.87 0.72
C VAL A 224 12.63 -8.40 0.78
N GLU A 225 11.73 -9.12 1.44
CA GLU A 225 11.79 -10.59 1.53
C GLU A 225 11.71 -11.24 0.14
N GLU A 226 10.83 -10.73 -0.73
CA GLU A 226 10.69 -11.26 -2.09
C GLU A 226 11.89 -10.91 -2.97
N LEU A 227 12.39 -9.67 -2.89
CA LEU A 227 13.53 -9.18 -3.66
C LEU A 227 14.84 -9.90 -3.32
N ALA A 228 14.97 -10.43 -2.10
CA ALA A 228 16.12 -11.26 -1.71
C ALA A 228 16.27 -12.54 -2.55
N ARG A 229 15.22 -12.94 -3.28
CA ARG A 229 15.22 -14.10 -4.17
C ARG A 229 15.71 -13.78 -5.60
N VAL A 230 15.92 -12.51 -5.94
CA VAL A 230 16.43 -12.10 -7.25
C VAL A 230 17.93 -12.35 -7.33
N GLU A 231 18.39 -12.99 -8.41
CA GLU A 231 19.81 -13.19 -8.67
C GLU A 231 20.53 -11.86 -8.93
N PRO A 232 21.54 -11.47 -8.13
CA PRO A 232 22.19 -10.16 -8.28
C PRO A 232 22.92 -9.96 -9.62
N GLY A 233 23.38 -11.05 -10.24
CA GLY A 233 24.09 -11.03 -11.52
C GLY A 233 23.20 -10.85 -12.74
N LEU A 234 21.87 -10.94 -12.58
CA LEU A 234 20.91 -10.84 -13.66
C LEU A 234 20.99 -9.49 -14.37
N GLU A 235 21.17 -9.49 -15.69
CA GLU A 235 21.12 -8.29 -16.50
C GLU A 235 19.67 -7.88 -16.76
N ILE A 236 19.35 -6.64 -16.43
CA ILE A 236 18.04 -6.04 -16.65
C ILE A 236 18.16 -4.98 -17.73
N ASP A 237 17.37 -5.14 -18.78
CA ASP A 237 17.21 -4.11 -19.80
C ASP A 237 16.43 -2.93 -19.22
N TYR A 238 16.92 -1.72 -19.46
CA TYR A 238 16.23 -0.49 -19.09
C TYR A 238 16.30 0.53 -20.22
N SER A 239 15.43 1.54 -20.13
CA SER A 239 15.40 2.67 -21.04
C SER A 239 15.73 3.95 -20.28
N GLN A 240 16.82 4.61 -20.68
CA GLN A 240 17.31 5.84 -20.08
C GLN A 240 16.75 7.06 -20.80
N GLU A 241 16.20 8.01 -20.03
CA GLU A 241 15.88 9.35 -20.52
C GLU A 241 16.97 10.31 -20.05
N THR A 242 17.77 10.85 -20.98
CA THR A 242 18.87 11.77 -20.65
C THR A 242 18.42 13.22 -20.57
N ARG A 243 17.39 13.60 -21.35
CA ARG A 243 16.71 14.90 -21.33
C ARG A 243 15.25 14.75 -21.80
N PRO A 244 14.32 15.61 -21.34
CA PRO A 244 12.94 15.60 -21.82
C PRO A 244 12.86 15.73 -23.34
N GLY A 245 12.05 14.87 -23.97
CA GLY A 245 11.83 14.89 -25.43
C GLY A 245 12.93 14.24 -26.28
N VAL A 246 13.99 13.71 -25.67
CA VAL A 246 15.03 12.93 -26.37
C VAL A 246 14.61 11.46 -26.44
N PRO A 247 14.87 10.74 -27.55
CA PRO A 247 14.62 9.31 -27.66
C PRO A 247 15.31 8.54 -26.53
N LEU A 248 14.61 7.56 -25.98
CA LEU A 248 15.12 6.72 -24.91
C LEU A 248 16.28 5.87 -25.43
N LEU A 249 17.39 5.86 -24.69
CA LEU A 249 18.52 5.00 -25.00
C LEU A 249 18.36 3.67 -24.25
N PRO A 250 18.51 2.52 -24.93
CA PRO A 250 18.53 1.23 -24.25
C PRO A 250 19.82 1.08 -23.45
N GLY A 251 19.74 0.40 -22.31
CA GLY A 251 20.88 0.07 -21.48
C GLY A 251 20.66 -1.21 -20.71
N LYS A 252 21.74 -1.72 -20.10
CA LYS A 252 21.73 -2.88 -19.21
C LYS A 252 22.29 -2.50 -17.86
N VAL A 253 21.68 -3.02 -16.80
CA VAL A 253 22.10 -2.83 -15.42
C VAL A 253 21.97 -4.16 -14.68
N LYS A 254 22.88 -4.45 -13.74
CA LYS A 254 22.74 -5.66 -12.94
C LYS A 254 21.65 -5.48 -11.90
N ALA A 255 20.88 -6.54 -11.64
CA ALA A 255 19.87 -6.53 -10.60
C ALA A 255 20.47 -6.15 -9.23
N GLY A 256 21.70 -6.57 -8.93
CA GLY A 256 22.42 -6.19 -7.70
C GLY A 256 22.63 -4.68 -7.56
N GLU A 257 22.83 -3.95 -8.65
CA GLU A 257 22.96 -2.49 -8.64
C GLU A 257 21.62 -1.82 -8.29
N ILE A 258 20.50 -2.38 -8.78
CA ILE A 258 19.15 -1.90 -8.45
C ILE A 258 18.79 -2.24 -7.00
N LEU A 259 19.10 -3.45 -6.55
CA LEU A 259 18.88 -3.88 -5.17
C LEU A 259 19.69 -3.04 -4.17
N ALA A 260 20.90 -2.59 -4.55
CA ALA A 260 21.68 -1.67 -3.74
C ALA A 260 20.98 -0.30 -3.54
N LEU A 261 20.15 0.14 -4.49
CA LEU A 261 19.34 1.36 -4.34
C LEU A 261 18.25 1.21 -3.28
N VAL A 262 17.80 -0.02 -3.03
CA VAL A 262 16.78 -0.33 -2.02
C VAL A 262 17.39 -0.26 -0.60
N ASN A 263 18.71 -0.06 -0.46
CA ASN A 263 19.41 -0.37 0.78
C ASN A 263 20.45 0.66 1.27
N LEU A 264 20.17 1.98 1.26
CA LEU A 264 21.14 2.97 1.77
C LEU A 264 20.65 4.07 2.74
N SER A 265 19.40 4.08 3.22
CA SER A 265 19.01 5.08 4.25
C SER A 265 17.76 4.78 5.10
N GLN A 266 17.06 3.65 4.90
CA GLN A 266 15.80 3.39 5.61
C GLN A 266 15.90 2.46 6.83
N ILE A 267 17.10 1.95 7.16
CA ILE A 267 17.35 1.15 8.39
C ILE A 267 18.34 1.89 9.33
N LYS A 268 18.28 3.21 9.37
CA LYS A 268 18.83 4.01 10.48
C LYS A 268 17.75 4.95 11.01
N LYS A 269 16.77 4.37 11.70
CA LYS A 269 16.20 5.00 12.88
C LYS A 269 16.66 4.15 14.06
N GLU A 270 17.83 4.48 14.61
CA GLU A 270 18.05 4.16 16.02
C GLU A 270 16.89 4.81 16.81
N PRO A 271 16.32 4.13 17.81
CA PRO A 271 15.35 4.77 18.69
C PRO A 271 16.03 5.97 19.37
N PRO A 272 15.29 7.04 19.73
CA PRO A 272 15.86 8.08 20.58
C PRO A 272 16.31 7.40 21.87
N GLY A 273 17.64 7.33 22.05
CA GLY A 273 18.23 6.91 23.30
C GLY A 273 17.86 7.93 24.36
N ASP A 274 17.38 7.44 25.49
CA ASP A 274 17.18 8.24 26.69
C ASP A 274 18.51 8.91 27.08
N THR A 275 18.53 10.23 26.98
CA THR A 275 19.39 11.11 27.79
C THR A 275 18.58 12.31 28.23
#